data_AF-A0A3S0U5H5-F1
#
_entry.id   AF-A0A3S0U5H5-F1
#
_cell.length_a   1.000
_cell.length_b   1.000
_cell.length_c   1.000
_cell.angle_alpha   90.00
_cell.angle_beta   90.00
_cell.angle_gamma   90.00
#
_symmetry.space_group_name_H-M   'P 1'
#
loop_
_entity.id
_entity.type
_entity.pdbx_description
1 polymer ?
#
loop_
_entity_poly.entity_id
_entity_poly.type
_entity_poly.pdbx_seq_one_letter_code
_entity_poly.pdbx_strand_id
1 'polypeptide(L)' 'MLWDVSKLIFENYGEKSTLSKEELSSPDDRKFPIKYPREFENRVNWEDVNELMAAKIAVLLKT' A
#
# COMPACT_ATOMS: atom_id res chain seq x y z
N MET A 1 -14.20 -3.52 3.29
CA MET A 1 -13.76 -4.00 4.61
C MET A 1 -12.40 -3.38 4.87
N LEU A 2 -12.23 -2.68 6.00
CA LEU A 2 -10.94 -2.14 6.41
C LEU A 2 -10.14 -3.25 7.10
N TRP A 3 -8.86 -3.38 6.77
CA TRP A 3 -7.95 -4.34 7.38
C TRP A 3 -7.06 -3.62 8.38
N ASP A 4 -6.93 -4.20 9.57
CA ASP A 4 -5.96 -3.75 10.56
C ASP A 4 -4.58 -4.29 10.18
N VAL A 5 -3.73 -3.39 9.68
CA VAL A 5 -2.39 -3.73 9.16
C VAL A 5 -1.51 -4.35 10.25
N SER A 6 -1.72 -4.00 11.52
CA SER A 6 -0.96 -4.54 12.65
C SER A 6 -1.17 -6.04 12.90
N LYS A 7 -2.21 -6.63 12.28
CA LYS A 7 -2.55 -8.05 12.40
C LYS A 7 -2.08 -8.88 11.21
N LEU A 8 -1.45 -8.26 10.22
CA LEU A 8 -0.93 -8.96 9.05
C LEU A 8 0.46 -9.53 9.36
N ILE A 9 0.80 -10.62 8.68
CA ILE A 9 2.09 -11.29 8.82
C ILE A 9 3.07 -10.58 7.90
N PHE A 10 4.23 -10.19 8.44
CA PHE A 10 5.31 -9.64 7.65
C PHE A 10 6.00 -10.76 6.86
N GLU A 11 6.12 -10.57 5.54
CA GLU A 11 6.77 -11.53 4.65
C GLU A 11 8.17 -11.04 4.26
N ASN A 12 8.26 -9.81 3.74
CA ASN A 12 9.53 -9.25 3.27
C ASN A 12 9.46 -7.73 3.12
N TYR A 13 10.61 -7.10 2.89
CA TYR A 13 10.67 -5.74 2.34
C TYR A 13 10.49 -5.78 0.82
N GLY A 14 9.68 -4.87 0.27
CA GLY A 14 9.40 -4.84 -1.16
C GLY A 14 10.62 -4.41 -1.98
N GLU A 15 10.94 -5.15 -3.05
CA GLU A 15 12.10 -4.84 -3.90
C GLU A 15 11.81 -3.71 -4.92
N LYS A 16 12.86 -2.94 -5.27
CA LYS A 16 12.88 -1.90 -6.33
C LYS A 16 11.94 -0.70 -6.12
N SER A 17 12.02 -0.10 -4.94
CA SER A 17 11.30 1.13 -4.61
C SER A 17 12.22 2.15 -3.96
N THR A 18 12.08 3.43 -4.34
CA THR A 18 12.70 4.56 -3.61
C THR A 18 12.00 4.87 -2.28
N LEU A 19 10.84 4.24 -2.06
CA LEU A 19 10.03 4.29 -0.86
C LEU A 19 10.15 3.01 -0.04
N SER A 20 10.15 3.12 1.29
CA SER A 20 10.01 1.96 2.18
C SER A 20 8.70 1.24 1.92
N LYS A 21 8.81 -0.06 1.67
CA LYS A 21 7.68 -0.93 1.38
C LYS A 21 7.82 -2.24 2.13
N GLU A 22 6.68 -2.76 2.57
CA GLU A 22 6.58 -4.05 3.19
C GLU A 22 5.58 -4.91 2.42
N GLU A 23 5.91 -6.17 2.27
CA GLU A 23 5.01 -7.19 1.75
C GLU A 23 4.42 -7.91 2.95
N LEU A 24 3.10 -7.80 3.10
CA LEU A 24 2.36 -8.42 4.19
C LEU A 24 1.37 -9.44 3.65
N SER A 25 1.05 -10.46 4.44
CA SER A 25 0.02 -11.44 4.13
C SER A 25 -1.06 -11.47 5.22
N SER A 26 -2.31 -11.69 4.82
CA SER A 26 -3.38 -12.01 5.76
C SER A 26 -3.40 -13.50 6.12
N PRO A 27 -4.10 -13.90 7.19
CA PRO A 27 -4.27 -15.32 7.53
C PRO A 27 -4.94 -16.17 6.45
N ASP A 28 -5.66 -15.55 5.50
CA ASP A 28 -6.25 -16.20 4.31
C ASP A 28 -5.38 -16.09 3.06
N ASP A 29 -4.07 -15.83 3.22
CA ASP A 29 -3.04 -15.80 2.19
C ASP A 29 -3.24 -14.73 1.09
N ARG A 30 -3.96 -13.65 1.41
CA ARG A 30 -4.02 -12.47 0.53
C ARG A 30 -2.79 -11.61 0.78
N LYS A 31 -2.14 -11.20 -0.30
CA LYS A 31 -0.92 -10.38 -0.26
C LYS A 31 -1.23 -8.90 -0.37
N PHE A 32 -0.62 -8.11 0.51
CA PHE A 32 -0.77 -6.67 0.61
C PHE A 32 0.61 -6.01 0.53
N PRO A 33 0.93 -5.32 -0.58
CA PRO A 33 2.08 -4.43 -0.61
C PRO A 33 1.72 -3.12 0.11
N ILE A 34 2.32 -2.87 1.27
CA ILE A 34 2.15 -1.63 2.03
C ILE A 34 3.27 -0.68 1.68
N LYS A 35 2.90 0.54 1.29
CA LYS A 35 3.84 1.64 1.08
C LYS A 35 3.61 2.68 2.16
N TYR A 36 4.68 3.13 2.78
CA TYR A 36 4.60 4.17 3.79
C TYR A 36 4.64 5.55 3.14
N PRO A 37 3.85 6.51 3.67
CA PRO A 37 3.94 7.90 3.23
C PRO A 37 5.37 8.41 3.48
N ARG A 38 5.86 9.29 2.60
CA ARG A 38 7.12 10.01 2.87
C ARG A 38 6.93 10.94 4.06
N GLU A 39 8.01 11.29 4.74
CA GLU A 39 7.98 12.46 5.61
C GLU A 39 7.93 13.71 4.72
N PHE A 40 6.96 14.59 4.96
CA PHE A 40 6.87 15.87 4.26
C PHE A 40 6.55 16.99 5.24
N GLU A 41 7.32 18.08 5.15
CA GLU A 41 7.28 19.14 6.16
C GLU A 41 6.04 20.03 6.14
N ASN A 42 5.19 20.04 5.09
CA ASN A 42 3.90 20.77 5.06
C ASN A 42 3.15 20.68 3.69
N ARG A 43 3.23 19.55 2.97
CA ARG A 43 2.60 19.43 1.64
C ARG A 43 1.85 18.12 1.49
N VAL A 44 0.80 18.15 0.68
CA VAL A 44 0.13 16.93 0.21
C VAL A 44 1.07 16.20 -0.74
N ASN A 45 1.37 14.93 -0.43
CA ASN A 45 2.11 14.08 -1.35
C ASN A 45 1.20 13.58 -2.46
N TRP A 46 1.32 14.22 -3.62
CA TRP A 46 0.56 13.87 -4.81
C TRP A 46 0.82 12.44 -5.29
N GLU A 47 1.97 11.84 -4.97
CA GLU A 47 2.25 10.45 -5.33
C GLU A 47 1.31 9.48 -4.60
N ASP A 48 1.14 9.66 -3.29
CA ASP A 48 0.24 8.82 -2.47
C ASP A 48 -1.23 8.97 -2.92
N VAL A 49 -1.64 10.20 -3.25
CA VAL A 49 -2.98 10.48 -3.79
C VAL A 49 -3.18 9.81 -5.15
N ASN A 50 -2.20 9.93 -6.05
CA ASN A 50 -2.27 9.32 -7.38
C ASN A 50 -2.36 7.80 -7.30
N GLU A 51 -1.61 7.17 -6.41
CA GLU A 51 -1.65 5.72 -6.24
C GLU A 51 -3.01 5.24 -5.71
N LEU A 52 -3.57 5.93 -4.71
CA LEU A 52 -4.91 5.62 -4.20
C LEU A 52 -5.98 5.75 -5.29
N MET A 53 -5.92 6.82 -6.09
CA MET A 53 -6.86 7.05 -7.17
C MET A 53 -6.74 6.01 -8.29
N ALA A 54 -5.50 5.70 -8.71
CA ALA A 54 -5.24 4.66 -9.72
C ALA A 54 -5.76 3.30 -9.26
N ALA A 55 -5.54 2.93 -7.99
CA ALA A 55 -6.05 1.68 -7.43
C ALA A 55 -7.59 1.64 -7.45
N LYS A 56 -8.27 2.72 -7.07
CA LYS A 56 -9.74 2.80 -7.14
C LYS A 56 -10.27 2.71 -8.55
N ILE A 57 -9.66 3.40 -9.51
CA ILE A 57 -10.04 3.32 -10.93
C ILE A 57 -9.86 1.90 -11.46
N ALA A 58 -8.75 1.23 -11.12
CA ALA A 58 -8.51 -0.15 -11.53
C ALA A 58 -9.56 -1.12 -10.99
N VAL A 59 -10.06 -0.91 -9.76
CA VAL A 59 -11.18 -1.71 -9.20
C VAL A 59 -12.45 -1.48 -10.01
N LEU A 60 -12.76 -0.24 -10.39
CA LEU A 60 -13.94 0.07 -11.20
C LEU A 60 -13.87 -0.57 -12.60
N LEU A 61 -12.69 -0.57 -13.23
CA LEU A 61 -12.46 -1.11 -14.57
C LEU A 61 -12.35 -2.64 -14.64
N LYS A 62 -12.17 -3.33 -13.51
CA LYS A 62 -12.16 -4.81 -13.44
C LYS A 62 -13.55 -5.43 -13.30
N THR A 63 -14.59 -4.60 -13.37
CA THR A 63 -16.01 -4.97 -13.43
C THR A 63 -16.48 -4.93 -14.88
#